data_AF-A0A0J6WVA2-F1
#
_entry.id   AF-A0A0J6WVA2-F1
#
_cell.length_a   1.000
_cell.length_b   1.000
_cell.length_c   1.000
_cell.angle_alpha   90.00
_cell.angle_beta   90.00
_cell.angle_gamma   90.00
#
_symmetry.space_group_name_H-M   'P 1'
#
loop_
_entity.id
_entity.type
_entity.pdbx_description
1 polymer ?
#
loop_
_entity_poly.entity_id
_entity_poly.type
_entity_poly.pdbx_seq_one_letter_code
_entity_poly.pdbx_strand_id
1 'polypeptide(L)' 'MKFLASITIILAVPTIIFSLWGVNVPLPFSTSEMGFIYIIGIAFICAIGAIVMLWRKDLF' A
#
# COMPACT_ATOMS: atom_id res chain seq x y z
N MET A 1 -10.91 -15.68 13.08
CA MET A 1 -11.16 -14.26 12.79
C MET A 1 -9.91 -13.46 12.44
N LYS A 2 -8.75 -13.73 13.07
CA LYS A 2 -7.52 -12.94 12.87
C LYS A 2 -6.94 -13.03 11.43
N PHE A 3 -7.03 -14.22 10.80
CA PHE A 3 -6.53 -14.46 9.45
C PHE A 3 -7.24 -13.64 8.35
N LEU A 4 -8.58 -13.64 8.36
CA LEU A 4 -9.38 -12.83 7.41
C LEU A 4 -9.08 -11.34 7.56
N ALA A 5 -9.02 -10.84 8.80
CA ALA A 5 -8.68 -9.44 9.06
C ALA A 5 -7.26 -9.09 8.57
N SER A 6 -6.30 -9.99 8.78
CA SER A 6 -4.93 -9.82 8.32
C SER A 6 -4.84 -9.72 6.78
N ILE A 7 -5.50 -10.62 6.04
CA ILE A 7 -5.56 -10.58 4.57
C ILE A 7 -6.19 -9.27 4.09
N THR A 8 -7.31 -8.84 4.69
CA THR A 8 -7.96 -7.59 4.32
C THR A 8 -7.03 -6.39 4.49
N ILE A 9 -6.31 -6.31 5.61
CA ILE A 9 -5.38 -5.20 5.87
C ILE A 9 -4.22 -5.22 4.87
N ILE A 10 -3.64 -6.39 4.60
CA ILE A 10 -2.52 -6.55 3.65
C ILE A 10 -2.92 -6.10 2.25
N LEU A 11 -4.13 -6.43 1.81
CA LEU A 11 -4.64 -6.03 0.49
C LEU A 11 -5.11 -4.57 0.46
N ALA A 12 -5.68 -4.06 1.55
CA ALA A 12 -6.23 -2.70 1.61
C ALA A 12 -5.15 -1.63 1.49
N VAL A 13 -3.98 -1.80 2.14
CA VAL A 13 -2.90 -0.79 2.14
C VAL A 13 -2.42 -0.44 0.72
N PRO A 14 -1.97 -1.38 -0.13
CA PRO A 14 -1.57 -1.04 -1.49
C PRO A 14 -2.75 -0.57 -2.34
N THR A 15 -3.94 -1.13 -2.14
CA THR A 15 -5.15 -0.75 -2.91
C THR A 15 -5.51 0.73 -2.70
N ILE A 16 -5.46 1.22 -1.46
CA ILE A 16 -5.74 2.62 -1.15
C ILE A 16 -4.71 3.53 -1.82
N ILE A 17 -3.42 3.17 -1.77
CA ILE A 17 -2.35 3.95 -2.41
C ILE A 17 -2.60 4.05 -3.92
N PHE A 18 -2.88 2.94 -4.60
CA PHE A 18 -3.18 2.98 -6.03
C PHE A 18 -4.48 3.74 -6.35
N SER A 19 -5.51 3.64 -5.49
CA SER A 19 -6.76 4.38 -5.66
C SER A 19 -6.55 5.90 -5.57
N LEU A 20 -5.63 6.36 -4.72
CA LEU A 20 -5.27 7.78 -4.60
C LEU A 20 -4.51 8.31 -5.81
N TRP A 21 -3.86 7.44 -6.61
CA TRP A 21 -3.21 7.81 -7.87
C TRP A 21 -4.08 7.57 -9.11
N GLY A 22 -5.33 7.11 -8.94
CA GLY A 22 -6.31 6.95 -10.01
C GLY A 22 -7.15 8.20 -10.30
N VAL A 23 -6.90 9.31 -9.61
CA VAL A 23 -7.67 10.56 -9.73
C VAL A 23 -7.07 11.51 -10.76
N ASN A 24 -7.94 12.20 -11.52
CA ASN A 24 -7.54 13.16 -12.56
C ASN A 24 -7.19 14.55 -11.99
N VAL A 25 -6.42 14.59 -10.91
CA VAL A 25 -5.89 15.84 -10.33
C VAL A 25 -4.37 15.83 -10.36
N PRO A 26 -3.70 17.00 -10.34
CA PRO A 26 -2.25 17.06 -10.27
C PRO A 26 -1.73 16.33 -9.03
N LEU A 27 -1.01 15.23 -9.25
CA LEU A 27 -0.49 14.36 -8.20
C LEU A 27 1.01 14.55 -8.04
N PRO A 28 1.56 14.38 -6.82
CA PRO A 28 2.99 14.27 -6.64
C PRO A 28 3.53 13.08 -7.47
N PHE A 29 4.71 13.27 -8.06
CA PHE A 29 5.36 12.33 -8.97
C PHE A 29 4.67 12.12 -10.33
N SER A 30 3.57 12.81 -10.65
CA SER A 30 2.90 12.70 -11.96
C SER A 30 3.74 13.19 -13.15
N THR A 31 4.66 14.12 -12.92
CA THR A 31 5.50 14.74 -13.97
C THR A 31 6.87 14.08 -14.13
N SER A 32 7.20 13.11 -13.27
CA SER A 32 8.48 12.41 -13.30
C SER A 32 8.35 11.12 -14.11
N GLU A 33 9.29 10.86 -15.03
CA GLU A 33 9.35 9.62 -15.82
C GLU A 33 9.37 8.36 -14.93
N MET A 34 9.96 8.48 -13.74
CA MET A 34 10.07 7.39 -12.76
C MET A 34 8.98 7.43 -11.69
N GLY A 35 7.99 8.32 -11.80
CA GLY A 35 6.95 8.54 -10.81
C GLY A 35 6.17 7.27 -10.47
N PHE A 36 5.82 6.49 -11.49
CA PHE A 36 5.15 5.20 -11.33
C PHE A 36 5.95 4.21 -10.47
N ILE A 37 7.27 4.14 -10.68
CA ILE A 37 8.15 3.24 -9.92
C ILE A 37 8.26 3.68 -8.47
N TYR A 38 8.31 4.99 -8.20
CA TYR A 38 8.30 5.50 -6.83
C TYR A 38 7.01 5.13 -6.09
N ILE A 39 5.86 5.25 -6.73
CA ILE A 39 4.56 4.93 -6.13
C ILE A 39 4.46 3.43 -5.85
N ILE A 40 4.91 2.58 -6.78
CA ILE A 40 5.00 1.13 -6.56
C ILE A 40 5.91 0.82 -5.37
N GLY A 41 7.09 1.46 -5.30
CA GLY A 41 8.03 1.28 -4.20
C GLY A 41 7.42 1.65 -2.85
N ILE A 42 6.73 2.81 -2.78
CA ILE A 42 6.03 3.26 -1.57
C ILE A 42 4.92 2.26 -1.19
N ALA A 43 4.09 1.84 -2.14
CA ALA A 43 3.01 0.89 -1.90
C ALA A 43 3.55 -0.44 -1.37
N PHE A 44 4.67 -0.92 -1.92
CA PHE A 44 5.32 -2.16 -1.50
C PHE A 44 5.93 -2.05 -0.10
N ILE A 45 6.63 -0.96 0.21
CA ILE A 45 7.18 -0.70 1.54
C ILE A 45 6.07 -0.61 2.59
N CYS A 46 4.97 0.10 2.29
CA CYS A 46 3.81 0.18 3.18
C CYS A 46 3.14 -1.18 3.38
N ALA A 47 3.00 -2.00 2.34
CA ALA A 47 2.45 -3.34 2.43
C ALA A 47 3.33 -4.26 3.31
N ILE A 48 4.66 -4.24 3.11
CA ILE A 48 5.60 -4.98 3.96
C ILE A 48 5.50 -4.49 5.41
N GLY A 49 5.46 -3.17 5.63
CA GLY A 49 5.30 -2.59 6.96
C GLY A 49 4.03 -3.08 7.65
N ALA A 50 2.91 -3.16 6.93
CA ALA A 50 1.65 -3.70 7.43
C ALA A 50 1.77 -5.19 7.79
N ILE A 51 2.40 -6.00 6.94
CA ILE A 51 2.65 -7.42 7.20
C ILE A 51 3.48 -7.60 8.48
N VAL A 52 4.60 -6.87 8.60
CA VAL A 52 5.48 -6.93 9.78
C VAL A 52 4.74 -6.50 11.05
N MET A 53 3.94 -5.43 10.97
CA MET A 53 3.13 -4.96 12.10
C MET A 53 2.10 -6.00 12.55
N LEU A 54 1.41 -6.63 11.60
CA LEU A 54 0.43 -7.69 11.86
C LEU A 54 1.08 -8.93 12.47
N TRP A 55 2.27 -9.30 11.98
CA TRP A 55 3.02 -10.44 12.50
C TRP A 55 3.48 -10.21 13.94
N ARG A 56 3.92 -8.99 14.29
CA ARG A 56 4.28 -8.61 15.66
C ARG A 56 3.12 -8.57 16.66
N LYS A 57 1.87 -8.64 16.19
CA LYS A 57 0.65 -8.51 17.00
C LYS A 57 -0.07 -9.85 17.21
N ASP A 58 0.53 -10.98 16.83
CA ASP A 58 -0.09 -12.32 16.88
C ASP A 58 -1.50 -12.35 16.22
N LEU A 59 -1.65 -11.53 15.17
CA LEU A 59 -2.81 -11.50 14.28
C LEU A 59 -2.66 -12.49 13.11
N PHE A 60 -1.46 -13.05 12.94
CA PHE A 60 -1.16 -14.20 12.10
C PHE A 60 -1.06 -15.47 12.92
#